data_AF-A0A401TWD6-F1
#
_entry.id   AF-A0A401TWD6-F1
#
_cell.length_a   1.000
_cell.length_b   1.000
_cell.length_c   1.000
_cell.angle_alpha   90.00
_cell.angle_beta   90.00
_cell.angle_gamma   90.00
#
_symmetry.space_group_name_H-M   'P 1'
#
loop_
_entity.id
_entity.type
_entity.pdbx_description
1 polymer ?
#
loop_
_entity_poly.entity_id
_entity_poly.type
_entity_poly.pdbx_seq_one_letter_code
_entity_poly.pdbx_strand_id
1 'polypeptide(L)'
;VKEAAKSAVDTFVADANAIFKALGNDGLAALKEARQKAAQSRDAAKAAASALAAESAVPQLGSDTWRQMLMYARDFAAEAFPTVEPPQLANANTCVLCHQPLDAQAQERLAAFDAYVEGRANADAEAAKKDFGERAKAILDLKIVGGQDIKDKLVNFVEASKPRQALVDRLDQFYTASQERHSLASLAIKAVDYASLGGLPDLDRIVIDDLVAEATVLAKE
;
A
#
# COMPACT_ATOMS: atom_id res chain seq x y z
N VAL A 1 38.80 7.04 4.06
CA VAL A 1 37.96 8.28 4.11
C VAL A 1 37.04 8.36 2.91
N LYS A 2 37.55 8.35 1.67
CA LYS A 2 36.73 8.41 0.43
C LYS A 2 35.67 7.33 0.30
N GLU A 3 36.04 6.06 0.49
CA GLU A 3 35.09 4.93 0.40
C GLU A 3 33.99 5.00 1.48
N ALA A 4 34.34 5.42 2.70
CA ALA A 4 33.38 5.64 3.78
C ALA A 4 32.43 6.83 3.48
N ALA A 5 32.95 7.93 2.93
CA ALA A 5 32.14 9.07 2.52
C ALA A 5 31.18 8.70 1.37
N LYS A 6 31.66 7.94 0.38
CA LYS A 6 30.82 7.43 -0.71
C LYS A 6 29.69 6.54 -0.18
N SER A 7 30.01 5.58 0.69
CA SER A 7 29.02 4.68 1.29
C SER A 7 27.94 5.43 2.08
N ALA A 8 28.33 6.47 2.82
CA ALA A 8 27.38 7.33 3.53
C ALA A 8 26.47 8.09 2.54
N VAL A 9 27.05 8.68 1.49
CA VAL A 9 26.29 9.38 0.43
C VAL A 9 25.31 8.42 -0.27
N ASP A 10 25.75 7.23 -0.67
CA ASP A 10 24.89 6.23 -1.32
C ASP A 10 23.70 5.82 -0.43
N THR A 11 23.94 5.70 0.88
CA THR A 11 22.88 5.41 1.86
C THR A 11 21.84 6.53 1.87
N PHE A 12 22.28 7.80 1.96
CA PHE A 12 21.36 8.94 1.95
C PHE A 12 20.64 9.13 0.61
N VAL A 13 21.27 8.78 -0.51
CA VAL A 13 20.62 8.73 -1.83
C VAL A 13 19.48 7.72 -1.82
N ALA A 14 19.72 6.50 -1.33
CA ALA A 14 18.70 5.46 -1.27
C ALA A 14 17.52 5.88 -0.37
N ASP A 15 17.83 6.37 0.83
CA ASP A 15 16.85 6.83 1.81
C ASP A 15 16.03 8.01 1.28
N ALA A 16 16.68 9.04 0.72
CA ALA A 16 16.00 10.21 0.18
C ALA A 16 15.10 9.86 -1.02
N ASN A 17 15.52 8.92 -1.88
CA ASN A 17 14.67 8.43 -2.96
C ASN A 17 13.43 7.69 -2.46
N ALA A 18 13.58 6.84 -1.43
CA ALA A 18 12.45 6.13 -0.83
C ALA A 18 11.45 7.11 -0.18
N ILE A 19 11.96 8.10 0.55
CA ILE A 19 11.18 9.19 1.16
C ILE A 19 10.45 9.98 0.08
N PHE A 20 11.16 10.46 -0.95
CA PHE A 20 10.57 11.25 -2.03
C PHE A 20 9.49 10.47 -2.80
N LYS A 21 9.73 9.18 -3.09
CA LYS A 21 8.75 8.33 -3.78
C LYS A 21 7.44 8.19 -2.99
N ALA A 22 7.52 8.14 -1.67
CA ALA A 22 6.35 7.95 -0.80
C ALA A 22 5.64 9.27 -0.45
N LEU A 23 6.42 10.33 -0.20
CA LEU A 23 5.94 11.60 0.37
C LEU A 23 5.99 12.78 -0.60
N GLY A 24 6.60 12.64 -1.77
CA GLY A 24 6.48 13.61 -2.86
C GLY A 24 5.04 13.69 -3.37
N ASN A 25 4.74 14.73 -4.13
CA ASN A 25 3.37 14.99 -4.59
C ASN A 25 2.78 13.81 -5.38
N ASP A 26 3.56 13.20 -6.26
CA ASP A 26 3.14 12.02 -7.03
C ASP A 26 2.86 10.81 -6.12
N GLY A 27 3.67 10.62 -5.08
CA GLY A 27 3.48 9.55 -4.10
C GLY A 27 2.18 9.70 -3.31
N LEU A 28 1.89 10.92 -2.84
CA LEU A 28 0.66 11.24 -2.12
C LEU A 28 -0.57 11.24 -3.05
N ALA A 29 -0.43 11.66 -4.31
CA ALA A 29 -1.46 11.55 -5.32
C ALA A 29 -1.82 10.08 -5.59
N ALA A 30 -0.80 9.23 -5.78
CA ALA A 30 -0.99 7.79 -5.97
C ALA A 30 -1.66 7.12 -4.77
N LEU A 31 -1.35 7.53 -3.54
CA LEU A 31 -2.05 7.07 -2.34
C LEU A 31 -3.55 7.43 -2.38
N LYS A 32 -3.87 8.67 -2.77
CA LYS A 32 -5.26 9.16 -2.88
C LYS A 32 -6.03 8.42 -3.97
N GLU A 33 -5.40 8.21 -5.12
CA GLU A 33 -5.98 7.44 -6.23
C GLU A 33 -6.21 5.98 -5.85
N ALA A 34 -5.24 5.33 -5.20
CA ALA A 34 -5.38 3.96 -4.70
C ALA A 34 -6.57 3.83 -3.74
N ARG A 35 -6.77 4.80 -2.84
CA ARG A 35 -7.94 4.84 -1.96
C ARG A 35 -9.24 4.97 -2.75
N GLN A 36 -9.30 5.89 -3.71
CA GLN A 36 -10.49 6.10 -4.53
C GLN A 36 -10.85 4.84 -5.31
N LYS A 37 -9.84 4.20 -5.92
CA LYS A 37 -9.98 2.92 -6.60
C LYS A 37 -10.49 1.83 -5.66
N ALA A 38 -9.92 1.71 -4.46
CA ALA A 38 -10.39 0.75 -3.46
C ALA A 38 -11.86 0.97 -3.08
N ALA A 39 -12.29 2.22 -2.91
CA ALA A 39 -13.69 2.55 -2.63
C ALA A 39 -14.62 2.20 -3.81
N GLN A 40 -14.24 2.58 -5.03
CA GLN A 40 -15.02 2.31 -6.24
C GLN A 40 -15.14 0.81 -6.53
N SER A 41 -14.03 0.06 -6.45
CA SER A 41 -14.04 -1.38 -6.67
C SER A 41 -14.85 -2.12 -5.61
N ARG A 42 -14.80 -1.67 -4.35
CA ARG A 42 -15.67 -2.20 -3.28
C ARG A 42 -17.15 -1.96 -3.59
N ASP A 43 -17.51 -0.77 -4.05
CA ASP A 43 -18.91 -0.44 -4.36
C ASP A 43 -19.39 -1.24 -5.58
N ALA A 44 -18.53 -1.47 -6.59
CA ALA A 44 -18.81 -2.37 -7.72
C ALA A 44 -19.00 -3.83 -7.29
N ALA A 45 -18.13 -4.34 -6.39
CA ALA A 45 -18.28 -5.66 -5.79
C ALA A 45 -19.59 -5.79 -5.01
N LYS A 46 -20.00 -4.77 -4.27
CA LYS A 46 -21.28 -4.75 -3.55
C LYS A 46 -22.48 -4.73 -4.50
N ALA A 47 -22.39 -3.99 -5.59
CA ALA A 47 -23.44 -3.97 -6.62
C ALA A 47 -23.61 -5.34 -7.28
N ALA A 48 -22.51 -6.04 -7.59
CA ALA A 48 -22.56 -7.40 -8.13
C ALA A 48 -23.24 -8.39 -7.18
N ALA A 49 -23.02 -8.26 -5.86
CA ALA A 49 -23.71 -9.07 -4.86
C ALA A 49 -25.20 -8.75 -4.71
N SER A 50 -25.62 -7.52 -5.03
CA SER A 50 -27.02 -7.11 -4.87
C SER A 50 -27.95 -7.89 -5.80
N ALA A 51 -27.45 -8.35 -6.96
CA ALA A 51 -28.19 -9.26 -7.85
C ALA A 51 -28.44 -10.63 -7.22
N LEU A 52 -27.54 -11.11 -6.34
CA LEU A 52 -27.71 -12.35 -5.56
C LEU A 52 -28.61 -12.16 -4.34
N ALA A 53 -28.79 -10.91 -3.90
CA ALA A 53 -29.60 -10.55 -2.74
C ALA A 53 -31.10 -10.39 -3.08
N ALA A 54 -31.47 -10.34 -4.36
CA ALA A 54 -32.85 -10.08 -4.80
C ALA A 54 -33.88 -11.06 -4.22
N GLU A 55 -33.46 -12.27 -3.82
CA GLU A 55 -34.30 -13.29 -3.17
C GLU A 55 -33.97 -13.53 -1.69
N SER A 56 -33.04 -12.78 -1.09
CA SER A 56 -32.57 -13.01 0.28
C SER A 56 -33.11 -11.98 1.27
N ALA A 57 -33.69 -12.46 2.38
CA ALA A 57 -34.13 -11.63 3.49
C ALA A 57 -32.97 -11.15 4.40
N VAL A 58 -31.72 -11.52 4.10
CA VAL A 58 -30.55 -11.21 4.93
C VAL A 58 -30.06 -9.78 4.68
N PRO A 59 -30.14 -8.88 5.68
CA PRO A 59 -29.56 -7.55 5.58
C PRO A 59 -28.04 -7.66 5.37
N GLN A 60 -27.48 -6.78 4.53
CA GLN A 60 -26.02 -6.71 4.27
C GLN A 60 -25.41 -7.89 3.51
N LEU A 61 -26.22 -8.69 2.80
CA LEU A 61 -25.69 -9.63 1.80
C LEU A 61 -24.85 -8.86 0.77
N GLY A 62 -23.65 -9.35 0.47
CA GLY A 62 -22.67 -8.62 -0.36
C GLY A 62 -21.75 -7.65 0.38
N SER A 63 -21.85 -7.56 1.71
CA SER A 63 -20.87 -6.83 2.52
C SER A 63 -19.48 -7.46 2.48
N ASP A 64 -18.46 -6.68 2.85
CA ASP A 64 -17.09 -7.17 2.96
C ASP A 64 -16.96 -8.34 3.95
N THR A 65 -17.67 -8.28 5.09
CA THR A 65 -17.68 -9.37 6.08
C THR A 65 -18.31 -10.64 5.53
N TRP A 66 -19.44 -10.52 4.83
CA TRP A 66 -20.10 -11.67 4.22
C TRP A 66 -19.23 -12.31 3.13
N ARG A 67 -18.59 -11.48 2.29
CA ARG A 67 -17.64 -11.95 1.28
C ARG A 67 -16.46 -12.68 1.92
N GLN A 68 -15.85 -12.10 2.95
CA GLN A 68 -14.71 -12.69 3.65
C GLN A 68 -15.04 -14.05 4.27
N MET A 69 -16.26 -14.22 4.80
CA MET A 69 -16.74 -15.50 5.32
C MET A 69 -16.74 -16.58 4.21
N LEU A 70 -17.23 -16.26 3.01
CA LEU A 70 -17.22 -17.21 1.89
C LEU A 70 -15.80 -17.52 1.39
N MET A 71 -14.89 -16.55 1.43
CA MET A 71 -13.48 -16.78 1.10
C MET A 71 -12.83 -17.77 2.08
N TYR A 72 -13.02 -17.58 3.39
CA TYR A 72 -12.52 -18.54 4.39
C TYR A 72 -13.13 -19.93 4.26
N ALA A 73 -14.40 -20.00 3.84
CA ALA A 73 -15.05 -21.27 3.55
C ALA A 73 -14.38 -22.01 2.38
N ARG A 74 -13.96 -21.29 1.34
CA ARG A 74 -13.19 -21.86 0.23
C ARG A 74 -11.80 -22.28 0.64
N ASP A 75 -11.11 -21.47 1.44
CA ASP A 75 -9.79 -21.82 1.98
C ASP A 75 -9.88 -23.12 2.79
N PHE A 76 -10.88 -23.23 3.66
CA PHE A 76 -11.16 -24.47 4.38
C PHE A 76 -11.52 -25.64 3.45
N ALA A 77 -12.29 -25.40 2.38
CA ALA A 77 -12.59 -26.43 1.39
C ALA A 77 -11.32 -26.95 0.69
N ALA A 78 -10.35 -26.08 0.42
CA ALA A 78 -9.05 -26.48 -0.15
C ALA A 78 -8.25 -27.36 0.82
N GLU A 79 -8.30 -27.07 2.12
CA GLU A 79 -7.66 -27.88 3.17
C GLU A 79 -8.36 -29.23 3.36
N ALA A 80 -9.70 -29.23 3.39
CA ALA A 80 -10.51 -30.42 3.64
C ALA A 80 -10.57 -31.35 2.42
N PHE A 81 -10.51 -30.80 1.20
CA PHE A 81 -10.66 -31.52 -0.05
C PHE A 81 -9.55 -31.14 -1.07
N PRO A 82 -8.28 -31.47 -0.79
CA PRO A 82 -7.14 -31.01 -1.59
C PRO A 82 -7.10 -31.55 -3.03
N THR A 83 -7.94 -32.52 -3.37
CA THR A 83 -8.06 -33.08 -4.72
C THR A 83 -9.16 -32.42 -5.55
N VAL A 84 -9.93 -31.47 -4.99
CA VAL A 84 -11.03 -30.78 -5.66
C VAL A 84 -10.57 -29.35 -6.02
N GLU A 85 -10.39 -29.08 -7.31
CA GLU A 85 -9.95 -27.79 -7.83
C GLU A 85 -10.93 -27.28 -8.92
N PRO A 86 -11.41 -26.02 -8.84
CA PRO A 86 -11.21 -25.08 -7.74
C PRO A 86 -11.91 -25.52 -6.45
N PRO A 87 -11.50 -25.01 -5.27
CA PRO A 87 -12.20 -25.26 -4.01
C PRO A 87 -13.65 -24.80 -4.09
N GLN A 88 -14.59 -25.68 -3.72
CA GLN A 88 -16.03 -25.43 -3.83
C GLN A 88 -16.67 -25.32 -2.45
N LEU A 89 -17.67 -24.44 -2.32
CA LEU A 89 -18.45 -24.29 -1.09
C LEU A 89 -19.41 -25.47 -0.79
N ALA A 90 -19.58 -26.37 -1.75
CA ALA A 90 -20.28 -27.63 -1.58
C ALA A 90 -19.44 -28.79 -2.09
N ASN A 91 -19.45 -29.91 -1.38
CA ASN A 91 -18.90 -31.18 -1.85
C ASN A 91 -19.91 -32.30 -1.57
N ALA A 92 -20.12 -33.19 -2.55
CA ALA A 92 -21.08 -34.29 -2.46
C ALA A 92 -22.47 -33.86 -1.92
N ASN A 93 -23.02 -32.77 -2.46
CA ASN A 93 -24.29 -32.15 -2.05
C ASN A 93 -24.33 -31.73 -0.57
N THR A 94 -23.19 -31.53 0.08
CA THR A 94 -23.09 -31.08 1.47
C THR A 94 -22.35 -29.75 1.54
N CYS A 95 -22.90 -28.79 2.28
CA CYS A 95 -22.23 -27.50 2.49
C CYS A 95 -20.97 -27.67 3.34
N VAL A 96 -19.83 -27.13 2.88
CA VAL A 96 -18.54 -27.25 3.58
C VAL A 96 -18.49 -26.49 4.91
N LEU A 97 -19.40 -25.53 5.13
CA LEU A 97 -19.46 -24.73 6.36
C LEU A 97 -20.38 -25.33 7.43
N CYS A 98 -21.63 -25.62 7.07
CA CYS A 98 -22.65 -26.03 8.04
C CYS A 98 -22.93 -27.53 8.04
N HIS A 99 -22.32 -28.28 7.12
CA HIS A 99 -22.41 -29.73 6.98
C HIS A 99 -23.83 -30.25 6.72
N GLN A 100 -24.73 -29.38 6.25
CA GLN A 100 -26.08 -29.77 5.88
C GLN A 100 -26.13 -30.26 4.43
N PRO A 101 -26.94 -31.30 4.13
CA PRO A 101 -27.31 -31.64 2.77
C PRO A 101 -27.99 -30.46 2.08
N LEU A 102 -27.68 -30.27 0.81
CA LEU A 102 -28.20 -29.19 -0.03
C LEU A 102 -29.18 -29.78 -1.05
N ASP A 103 -30.41 -29.28 -1.04
CA ASP A 103 -31.34 -29.49 -2.15
C ASP A 103 -30.89 -28.71 -3.40
N ALA A 104 -31.58 -28.93 -4.52
CA ALA A 104 -31.21 -28.32 -5.81
C ALA A 104 -31.20 -26.78 -5.76
N GLN A 105 -32.15 -26.17 -5.07
CA GLN A 105 -32.24 -24.70 -4.95
C GLN A 105 -31.11 -24.15 -4.08
N ALA A 106 -30.76 -24.85 -3.00
CA ALA A 106 -29.66 -24.48 -2.12
C ALA A 106 -28.30 -24.64 -2.82
N GLN A 107 -28.13 -25.66 -3.66
CA GLN A 107 -26.93 -25.85 -4.48
C GLN A 107 -26.76 -24.71 -5.49
N GLU A 108 -27.81 -24.35 -6.23
CA GLU A 108 -27.77 -23.26 -7.20
C GLU A 108 -27.42 -21.92 -6.54
N ARG A 109 -28.05 -21.62 -5.41
CA ARG A 109 -27.75 -20.39 -4.65
C ARG A 109 -26.32 -20.36 -4.14
N LEU A 110 -25.81 -21.48 -3.61
CA LEU A 110 -24.45 -21.55 -3.10
C LEU A 110 -23.40 -21.46 -4.21
N ALA A 111 -23.67 -22.07 -5.38
CA ALA A 111 -22.84 -21.91 -6.58
C ALA A 111 -22.82 -20.45 -7.06
N ALA A 112 -23.95 -19.74 -7.00
CA ALA A 112 -24.02 -18.32 -7.34
C ALA A 112 -23.21 -17.45 -6.36
N PHE A 113 -23.21 -17.79 -5.05
CA PHE A 113 -22.35 -17.13 -4.06
C PHE A 113 -20.87 -17.39 -4.32
N ASP A 114 -20.52 -18.63 -4.68
CA ASP A 114 -19.16 -19.03 -4.99
C ASP A 114 -18.63 -18.31 -6.25
N ALA A 115 -19.44 -18.28 -7.31
CA ALA A 115 -19.14 -17.55 -8.54
C ALA A 115 -19.01 -16.03 -8.32
N TYR A 116 -19.76 -15.48 -7.36
CA TYR A 116 -19.55 -14.10 -6.93
C TYR A 116 -18.16 -13.92 -6.34
N VAL A 117 -17.73 -14.77 -5.41
CA VAL A 117 -16.40 -14.68 -4.77
C VAL A 117 -15.27 -14.73 -5.80
N GLU A 118 -15.40 -15.58 -6.83
CA GLU A 118 -14.45 -15.64 -7.96
C GLU A 118 -14.59 -14.49 -8.97
N GLY A 119 -15.68 -13.74 -8.90
CA GLY A 119 -16.00 -12.69 -9.85
C GLY A 119 -14.92 -11.61 -9.91
N ARG A 120 -14.63 -11.12 -11.13
CA ARG A 120 -13.63 -10.08 -11.37
C ARG A 120 -13.80 -8.85 -10.48
N ALA A 121 -15.04 -8.44 -10.19
CA ALA A 121 -15.30 -7.30 -9.31
C ALA A 121 -14.73 -7.51 -7.88
N ASN A 122 -14.76 -8.74 -7.36
CA ASN A 122 -14.19 -9.07 -6.05
C ASN A 122 -12.67 -9.13 -6.09
N ALA A 123 -12.10 -9.76 -7.13
CA ALA A 123 -10.66 -9.78 -7.33
C ALA A 123 -10.09 -8.36 -7.43
N ASP A 124 -10.76 -7.48 -8.18
CA ASP A 124 -10.38 -6.06 -8.33
C ASP A 124 -10.49 -5.30 -6.99
N ALA A 125 -11.55 -5.56 -6.21
CA ALA A 125 -11.74 -4.93 -4.90
C ALA A 125 -10.65 -5.33 -3.90
N GLU A 126 -10.30 -6.62 -3.81
CA GLU A 126 -9.24 -7.08 -2.91
C GLU A 126 -7.85 -6.59 -3.37
N ALA A 127 -7.58 -6.59 -4.68
CA ALA A 127 -6.33 -6.04 -5.22
C ALA A 127 -6.19 -4.54 -4.91
N ALA A 128 -7.25 -3.74 -5.12
CA ALA A 128 -7.23 -2.32 -4.84
C ALA A 128 -7.10 -2.02 -3.33
N LYS A 129 -7.78 -2.79 -2.48
CA LYS A 129 -7.66 -2.69 -1.02
C LYS A 129 -6.25 -3.02 -0.55
N LYS A 130 -5.62 -4.06 -1.11
CA LYS A 130 -4.24 -4.45 -0.80
C LYS A 130 -3.24 -3.37 -1.23
N ASP A 131 -3.30 -2.89 -2.47
CA ASP A 131 -2.39 -1.83 -2.96
C ASP A 131 -2.50 -0.56 -2.11
N PHE A 132 -3.73 -0.11 -1.80
CA PHE A 132 -3.92 1.03 -0.89
C PHE A 132 -3.34 0.78 0.51
N GLY A 133 -3.60 -0.40 1.09
CA GLY A 133 -3.08 -0.78 2.40
C GLY A 133 -1.56 -0.83 2.46
N GLU A 134 -0.91 -1.38 1.44
CA GLU A 134 0.55 -1.45 1.32
C GLU A 134 1.17 -0.05 1.22
N ARG A 135 0.58 0.85 0.42
CA ARG A 135 1.02 2.25 0.32
C ARG A 135 0.88 3.01 1.63
N ALA A 136 -0.28 2.88 2.27
CA ALA A 136 -0.54 3.53 3.56
C ALA A 136 0.42 3.03 4.64
N LYS A 137 0.63 1.70 4.69
CA LYS A 137 1.59 1.07 5.60
C LYS A 137 3.02 1.56 5.33
N ALA A 138 3.44 1.58 4.07
CA ALA A 138 4.77 2.04 3.69
C ALA A 138 5.04 3.46 4.19
N ILE A 139 4.07 4.37 4.07
CA ILE A 139 4.17 5.73 4.61
C ILE A 139 4.26 5.72 6.14
N LEU A 140 3.37 5.00 6.83
CA LEU A 140 3.34 4.96 8.30
C LEU A 140 4.60 4.36 8.93
N ASP A 141 5.24 3.42 8.23
CA ASP A 141 6.44 2.71 8.69
C ASP A 141 7.75 3.47 8.30
N LEU A 142 7.67 4.61 7.61
CA LEU A 142 8.84 5.41 7.24
C LEU A 142 9.58 5.92 8.47
N LYS A 143 10.91 5.76 8.45
CA LYS A 143 11.81 6.31 9.46
C LYS A 143 12.64 7.41 8.82
N ILE A 144 12.39 8.65 9.21
CA ILE A 144 13.07 9.83 8.66
C ILE A 144 13.99 10.37 9.75
N VAL A 145 15.30 10.25 9.53
CA VAL A 145 16.34 10.72 10.46
C VAL A 145 16.33 12.25 10.59
N GLY A 146 16.86 12.75 11.70
CA GLY A 146 16.95 14.19 11.95
C GLY A 146 18.18 14.84 11.30
N GLY A 147 18.14 16.17 11.17
CA GLY A 147 19.22 16.96 10.57
C GLY A 147 20.61 16.75 11.17
N GLN A 148 20.68 16.55 12.49
CA GLN A 148 21.95 16.28 13.18
C GLN A 148 22.56 14.95 12.75
N ASP A 149 21.74 13.89 12.61
CA ASP A 149 22.22 12.57 12.14
C ASP A 149 22.79 12.64 10.72
N ILE A 150 22.23 13.49 9.86
CA ILE A 150 22.71 13.73 8.50
C ILE A 150 24.09 14.38 8.54
N LYS A 151 24.22 15.45 9.32
CA LYS A 151 25.46 16.20 9.47
C LYS A 151 26.58 15.32 10.03
N ASP A 152 26.28 14.54 11.07
CA ASP A 152 27.25 13.65 11.73
C ASP A 152 27.75 12.54 10.79
N LYS A 153 26.86 11.95 9.99
CA LYS A 153 27.22 10.88 9.04
C LYS A 153 27.95 11.39 7.79
N LEU A 154 27.81 12.68 7.46
CA LEU A 154 28.42 13.31 6.28
C LEU A 154 29.62 14.22 6.60
N VAL A 155 30.17 14.20 7.82
CA VAL A 155 31.34 15.00 8.20
C VAL A 155 32.51 14.81 7.23
N ASN A 156 32.84 13.57 6.87
CA ASN A 156 33.93 13.27 5.93
C ASN A 156 33.62 13.67 4.49
N PHE A 157 32.33 13.79 4.14
CA PHE A 157 31.90 14.20 2.80
C PHE A 157 32.09 15.71 2.60
N VAL A 158 31.79 16.51 3.62
CA VAL A 158 31.88 17.98 3.55
C VAL A 158 33.28 18.52 3.82
N GLU A 159 34.22 17.67 4.25
CA GLU A 159 35.58 18.08 4.63
C GLU A 159 36.25 18.89 3.52
N ALA A 160 36.64 20.13 3.86
CA ALA A 160 37.27 21.10 2.97
C ALA A 160 36.50 21.45 1.67
N SER A 161 35.20 21.15 1.57
CA SER A 161 34.39 21.42 0.37
C SER A 161 33.14 22.26 0.68
N LYS A 162 33.22 23.57 0.37
CA LYS A 162 32.07 24.49 0.50
C LYS A 162 30.85 24.06 -0.33
N PRO A 163 30.99 23.58 -1.59
CA PRO A 163 29.85 23.09 -2.37
C PRO A 163 29.16 21.89 -1.71
N ARG A 164 29.92 20.93 -1.17
CA ARG A 164 29.35 19.77 -0.46
C ARG A 164 28.68 20.17 0.85
N GLN A 165 29.20 21.17 1.54
CA GLN A 165 28.55 21.74 2.73
C GLN A 165 27.18 22.34 2.39
N ALA A 166 27.09 23.16 1.33
CA ALA A 166 25.82 23.72 0.88
C ALA A 166 24.83 22.65 0.39
N LEU A 167 25.32 21.53 -0.16
CA LEU A 167 24.48 20.39 -0.50
C LEU A 167 23.91 19.69 0.73
N VAL A 168 24.73 19.47 1.78
CA VAL A 168 24.26 18.89 3.04
C VAL A 168 23.24 19.81 3.75
N ASP A 169 23.41 21.13 3.68
CA ASP A 169 22.41 22.07 4.23
C ASP A 169 21.06 21.98 3.49
N ARG A 170 21.07 21.82 2.17
CA ARG A 170 19.84 21.57 1.39
C ARG A 170 19.24 20.19 1.71
N LEU A 171 20.08 19.19 1.95
CA LEU A 171 19.63 17.86 2.34
C LEU A 171 18.94 17.90 3.72
N ASP A 172 19.48 18.65 4.66
CA ASP A 172 18.86 18.90 5.98
C ASP A 172 17.45 19.52 5.83
N GLN A 173 17.31 20.51 4.95
CA GLN A 173 16.01 21.12 4.63
C GLN A 173 15.03 20.12 4.02
N PHE A 174 15.49 19.27 3.09
CA PHE A 174 14.68 18.20 2.51
C PHE A 174 14.17 17.22 3.56
N TYR A 175 15.03 16.76 4.48
CA TYR A 175 14.63 15.82 5.53
C TYR A 175 13.67 16.48 6.52
N THR A 176 13.88 17.74 6.88
CA THR A 176 12.96 18.51 7.73
C THR A 176 11.57 18.61 7.08
N ALA A 177 11.50 19.02 5.81
CA ALA A 177 10.24 19.06 5.07
C ALA A 177 9.59 17.68 4.94
N SER A 178 10.40 16.63 4.81
CA SER A 178 9.92 15.24 4.75
C SER A 178 9.33 14.77 6.08
N GLN A 179 9.89 15.18 7.23
CA GLN A 179 9.34 14.88 8.55
C GLN A 179 7.98 15.55 8.76
N GLU A 180 7.86 16.82 8.38
CA GLU A 180 6.60 17.56 8.43
C GLU A 180 5.53 16.90 7.54
N ARG A 181 5.88 16.59 6.29
CA ARG A 181 4.99 15.87 5.36
C ARG A 181 4.61 14.49 5.87
N HIS A 182 5.54 13.74 6.45
CA HIS A 182 5.25 12.44 7.05
C HIS A 182 4.25 12.53 8.20
N SER A 183 4.37 13.55 9.05
CA SER A 183 3.42 13.82 10.13
C SER A 183 2.02 14.10 9.58
N LEU A 184 1.91 14.98 8.59
CA LEU A 184 0.65 15.30 7.91
C LEU A 184 0.04 14.08 7.22
N ALA A 185 0.82 13.33 6.45
CA ALA A 185 0.39 12.12 5.77
C ALA A 185 -0.08 11.05 6.77
N SER A 186 0.65 10.85 7.86
CA SER A 186 0.28 9.92 8.93
C SER A 186 -1.04 10.30 9.59
N LEU A 187 -1.25 11.59 9.87
CA LEU A 187 -2.51 12.09 10.42
C LEU A 187 -3.67 11.91 9.44
N ALA A 188 -3.48 12.27 8.17
CA ALA A 188 -4.46 12.08 7.12
C ALA A 188 -4.86 10.61 6.95
N ILE A 189 -3.89 9.68 6.99
CA ILE A 189 -4.15 8.23 6.91
C ILE A 189 -4.98 7.76 8.12
N LYS A 190 -4.60 8.16 9.34
CA LYS A 190 -5.29 7.76 10.58
C LYS A 190 -6.69 8.35 10.70
N ALA A 191 -6.87 9.59 10.27
CA ALA A 191 -8.15 10.30 10.27
C ALA A 191 -9.02 9.99 9.04
N VAL A 192 -8.47 9.28 8.06
CA VAL A 192 -9.10 9.01 6.75
C VAL A 192 -9.44 10.31 5.98
N ASP A 193 -8.71 11.40 6.24
CA ASP A 193 -8.87 12.72 5.62
C ASP A 193 -7.74 13.00 4.62
N TYR A 194 -7.89 12.43 3.43
CA TYR A 194 -6.94 12.61 2.32
C TYR A 194 -7.13 13.91 1.54
N ALA A 195 -8.18 14.69 1.86
CA ALA A 195 -8.35 16.01 1.26
C ALA A 195 -7.29 16.99 1.79
N SER A 196 -6.90 16.84 3.06
CA SER A 196 -5.82 17.58 3.72
C SER A 196 -4.44 17.48 3.04
N LEU A 197 -4.22 16.47 2.19
CA LEU A 197 -2.95 16.27 1.48
C LEU A 197 -2.85 17.07 0.17
N GLY A 198 -3.91 17.78 -0.22
CA GLY A 198 -3.93 18.61 -1.41
C GLY A 198 -3.17 19.92 -1.22
N GLY A 199 -2.42 20.35 -2.25
CA GLY A 199 -1.80 21.68 -2.29
C GLY A 199 -0.52 21.83 -1.47
N LEU A 200 0.07 20.74 -0.98
CA LEU A 200 1.34 20.78 -0.26
C LEU A 200 2.50 21.13 -1.24
N PRO A 201 3.44 22.03 -0.86
CA PRO A 201 4.63 22.34 -1.65
C PRO A 201 5.54 21.12 -1.75
N ASP A 202 5.92 20.69 -2.96
CA ASP A 202 6.63 19.43 -3.17
C ASP A 202 7.98 19.35 -2.44
N LEU A 203 8.46 18.13 -2.24
CA LEU A 203 9.83 17.90 -1.77
C LEU A 203 10.83 18.29 -2.86
N ASP A 204 11.98 18.84 -2.45
CA ASP A 204 13.02 19.20 -3.40
C ASP A 204 13.67 17.94 -4.00
N ARG A 205 13.33 17.62 -5.25
CA ARG A 205 13.95 16.51 -5.98
C ARG A 205 15.41 16.82 -6.36
N ILE A 206 15.74 18.09 -6.57
CA ILE A 206 17.03 18.53 -7.11
C ILE A 206 18.16 18.16 -6.15
N VAL A 207 17.93 18.28 -4.84
CA VAL A 207 18.94 17.88 -3.83
C VAL A 207 19.34 16.40 -3.94
N ILE A 208 18.40 15.52 -4.33
CA ILE A 208 18.66 14.09 -4.51
C ILE A 208 19.50 13.87 -5.75
N ASP A 209 19.15 14.55 -6.85
CA ASP A 209 19.87 14.42 -8.12
C ASP A 209 21.31 14.99 -8.01
N ASP A 210 21.49 16.10 -7.28
CA ASP A 210 22.80 16.66 -6.94
C ASP A 210 23.63 15.68 -6.08
N LEU A 211 23.00 15.00 -5.11
CA LEU A 211 23.66 14.01 -4.27
C LEU A 211 24.09 12.76 -5.06
N VAL A 212 23.28 12.32 -6.03
CA VAL A 212 23.62 11.24 -6.96
C VAL A 212 24.81 11.62 -7.85
N ALA A 213 24.85 12.88 -8.31
CA ALA A 213 25.97 13.38 -9.10
C ALA A 213 27.28 13.36 -8.28
N GLU A 214 27.25 13.79 -7.02
CA GLU A 214 28.40 13.73 -6.12
C GLU A 214 28.85 12.28 -5.80
N ALA A 215 27.91 11.35 -5.61
CA ALA A 215 28.23 9.93 -5.46
C ALA A 215 29.01 9.37 -6.67
N THR A 216 28.68 9.85 -7.87
CA THR A 216 29.35 9.48 -9.12
C THR A 216 30.75 10.10 -9.23
N VAL A 217 30.93 11.32 -8.72
CA VAL A 217 32.26 11.98 -8.65
C VAL A 217 33.16 11.21 -7.68
N LEU A 218 32.68 10.88 -6.48
CA LEU A 218 33.43 10.12 -5.48
C LEU A 218 33.81 8.71 -5.96
N ALA A 219 33.07 8.12 -6.89
CA ALA A 219 33.40 6.82 -7.49
C ALA A 219 34.58 6.88 -8.48
N LYS A 220 34.93 8.08 -8.97
CA LYS A 220 36.01 8.31 -9.94
C LYS A 220 37.29 8.86 -9.28
N GLU A 221 37.21 9.29 -8.02
CA GLU A 221 38.31 9.86 -7.22
C GLU A 221 39.05 8.82 -6.38
#